data_AF-E5LGC2-F1
#
_entry.id   AF-E5LGC2-F1
#
_cell.length_a   1.000
_cell.length_b   1.000
_cell.length_c   1.000
_cell.angle_alpha   90.00
_cell.angle_beta   90.00
_cell.angle_gamma   90.00
#
_symmetry.space_group_name_H-M   'P 1'
#
loop_
_entity.id
_entity.type
_entity.pdbx_description
1 polymer ?
#
loop_
_entity_poly.entity_id
_entity_poly.type
_entity_poly.pdbx_seq_one_letter_code
_entity_poly.pdbx_strand_id
1 'polypeptide(L)'
;MKLGEINLKKFLEEKKGIVYGELVQDAKLRWYTREYEYAILKDNKMEIWPKGKVANKIVLPTKIILDSELVTFFGLYSGDGAKGTEIINKPGRITTSISFSQKEPHLIKFAINQFRKIFGDNIWFDFSLGEDSAYFMDEDGHNRIKSVLNDDVPLVMESLNELNVNLSAADIRYLNEQRNVSITNEEALAFHYQYNNEMQKYLIDVKMNDLNDVGITLGPNDRVNASLRRPFKKGARTMGGSSRSDELYVKGVSLFGELFLKILHSIEESILNDTQESTDTLIKWDGKPSTIGEVIDLKNHFLESPYAEINGSKPILEEEALYLIGKYPRGSLVKLNKRLRQTPLWLYAAGLYLAEGSTAKEKMFQMYTSRARGLSLSFTSSEPYSLEIIIKALELLFFDEQILSSWKVKVGSQYFPELVTTGLKLGVPMLRGGLSGDGKLRTMEISLSIKRWALEIVPFFSKYEDRFSHVEPTGAGVARIDFSGSSKLCKWYFGLIIYSAFKNTTKDPKGEF
;
A
#
# COMPACT_ATOMS: atom_id res chain seq x y z
N MET A 1 -3.26 -1.31 24.06
CA MET A 1 -2.12 -0.84 24.88
C MET A 1 -1.72 0.54 24.40
N LYS A 2 -1.58 1.53 25.30
CA LYS A 2 -1.05 2.86 24.95
C LYS A 2 0.46 2.75 24.70
N LEU A 3 0.96 3.39 23.64
CA LEU A 3 2.37 3.50 23.27
C LEU A 3 2.86 4.96 23.34
N GLY A 4 1.95 5.91 23.15
CA GLY A 4 2.26 7.35 23.16
C GLY A 4 1.04 8.19 22.84
N GLU A 5 1.27 9.42 22.39
CA GLU A 5 0.24 10.36 21.98
C GLU A 5 0.71 11.32 20.89
N ILE A 6 -0.23 11.75 20.05
CA ILE A 6 -0.10 12.90 19.14
C ILE A 6 -0.60 14.12 19.91
N ASN A 7 0.23 15.15 20.08
CA ASN A 7 -0.09 16.37 20.83
C ASN A 7 -0.37 17.55 19.90
N LEU A 8 -1.57 17.59 19.33
CA LEU A 8 -1.99 18.60 18.34
C LEU A 8 -1.95 20.01 18.90
N LYS A 9 -2.39 20.20 20.15
CA LYS A 9 -2.40 21.51 20.80
C LYS A 9 -0.98 22.08 20.91
N LYS A 10 -0.06 21.32 21.54
CA LYS A 10 1.32 21.76 21.73
C LYS A 10 1.98 22.09 20.39
N PHE A 11 1.82 21.21 19.40
CA PHE A 11 2.37 21.41 18.07
C PHE A 11 1.85 22.70 17.40
N LEU A 12 0.53 22.91 17.38
CA LEU A 12 -0.06 24.11 16.76
C LEU A 12 0.27 25.40 17.53
N GLU A 13 0.39 25.35 18.85
CA GLU A 13 0.88 26.46 19.68
C GLU A 13 2.32 26.83 19.32
N GLU A 14 3.24 25.87 19.36
CA GLU A 14 4.68 26.11 19.11
C GLU A 14 4.97 26.53 17.67
N LYS A 15 4.25 25.96 16.71
CA LYS A 15 4.39 26.29 15.28
C LYS A 15 3.52 27.46 14.83
N LYS A 16 2.79 28.11 15.76
CA LYS A 16 1.87 29.23 15.46
C LYS A 16 0.89 28.89 14.34
N GLY A 17 0.37 27.66 14.34
CA GLY A 17 -0.56 27.15 13.34
C GLY A 17 0.06 26.79 11.97
N ILE A 18 1.37 26.99 11.77
CA ILE A 18 2.03 26.69 10.50
C ILE A 18 2.44 25.22 10.45
N VAL A 19 1.89 24.50 9.49
CA VAL A 19 2.24 23.11 9.19
C VAL A 19 3.06 23.08 7.91
N TYR A 20 4.24 22.47 7.99
CA TYR A 20 5.16 22.30 6.87
C TYR A 20 5.82 20.93 6.96
N GLY A 21 6.14 20.36 5.81
CA GLY A 21 7.00 19.18 5.71
C GLY A 21 7.45 18.92 4.29
N GLU A 22 8.44 18.05 4.19
CA GLU A 22 9.02 17.56 2.94
C GLU A 22 8.88 16.04 2.89
N LEU A 23 8.80 15.48 1.69
CA LEU A 23 8.78 14.05 1.45
C LEU A 23 9.37 13.70 0.09
N VAL A 24 9.90 12.50 -0.03
CA VAL A 24 10.36 11.95 -1.31
C VAL A 24 9.27 11.05 -1.87
N GLN A 25 8.62 11.47 -2.95
CA GLN A 25 7.57 10.69 -3.62
C GLN A 25 7.86 10.63 -5.12
N ASP A 26 7.78 9.43 -5.70
CA ASP A 26 8.17 9.16 -7.10
C ASP A 26 9.61 9.63 -7.36
N ALA A 27 10.52 9.39 -6.40
CA ALA A 27 11.88 9.94 -6.29
C ALA A 27 12.04 11.43 -6.65
N LYS A 28 11.00 12.24 -6.39
CA LYS A 28 11.07 13.69 -6.38
C LYS A 28 10.97 14.18 -4.95
N LEU A 29 11.77 15.20 -4.63
CA LEU A 29 11.56 15.97 -3.41
C LEU A 29 10.29 16.81 -3.57
N ARG A 30 9.35 16.61 -2.65
CA ARG A 30 8.08 17.33 -2.59
C ARG A 30 7.93 18.00 -1.23
N TRP A 31 7.13 19.04 -1.18
CA TRP A 31 6.86 19.79 0.04
C TRP A 31 5.39 20.20 0.10
N TYR A 32 4.90 20.36 1.32
CA TYR A 32 3.54 20.81 1.59
C TYR A 32 3.55 21.86 2.69
N THR A 33 2.57 22.75 2.65
CA THR A 33 2.40 23.75 3.69
C THR A 33 0.96 24.19 3.82
N ARG A 34 0.54 24.46 5.07
CA ARG A 34 -0.74 25.06 5.38
C ARG A 34 -0.67 25.81 6.70
N GLU A 35 -1.40 26.91 6.78
CA GLU A 35 -1.61 27.64 8.04
C GLU A 35 -3.01 27.31 8.56
N TYR A 36 -3.08 26.96 9.84
CA TYR A 36 -4.31 26.64 10.55
C TYR A 36 -4.53 27.62 11.70
N GLU A 37 -5.79 27.89 11.96
CA GLU A 37 -6.26 28.52 13.19
C GLU A 37 -7.00 27.46 14.02
N TYR A 38 -7.05 27.66 15.33
CA TYR A 38 -7.74 26.73 16.22
C TYR A 38 -8.32 27.45 17.43
N ALA A 39 -9.33 26.83 18.03
CA ALA A 39 -9.92 27.25 19.30
C ALA A 39 -10.05 26.04 20.23
N ILE A 40 -9.69 26.24 21.51
CA ILE A 40 -9.84 25.19 22.52
C ILE A 40 -11.31 25.14 22.96
N LEU A 41 -11.87 23.93 22.94
CA LEU A 41 -13.20 23.63 23.45
C LEU A 41 -13.10 22.99 24.85
N LYS A 42 -14.26 22.73 25.46
CA LYS A 42 -14.36 21.90 26.68
C LYS A 42 -13.93 20.45 26.39
N ASP A 43 -13.71 19.67 27.44
CA ASP A 43 -13.47 18.23 27.39
C ASP A 43 -12.24 17.81 26.57
N ASN A 44 -11.15 18.58 26.64
CA ASN A 44 -9.90 18.34 25.92
C ASN A 44 -10.07 18.25 24.39
N LYS A 45 -11.07 18.91 23.82
CA LYS A 45 -11.28 19.03 22.37
C LYS A 45 -10.80 20.39 21.85
N MET A 46 -10.55 20.46 20.55
CA MET A 46 -10.24 21.70 19.84
C MET A 46 -10.92 21.72 18.47
N GLU A 47 -11.40 22.89 18.07
CA GLU A 47 -11.75 23.17 16.68
C GLU A 47 -10.49 23.59 15.94
N ILE A 48 -10.27 23.06 14.74
CA ILE A 48 -9.15 23.43 13.87
C ILE A 48 -9.74 23.76 12.50
N TRP A 49 -9.28 24.83 11.85
CA TRP A 49 -9.67 25.19 10.49
C TRP A 49 -8.50 25.82 9.73
N PRO A 50 -8.44 25.68 8.39
CA PRO A 50 -7.46 26.40 7.60
C PRO A 50 -7.69 27.91 7.71
N LYS A 51 -6.62 28.70 7.83
CA LYS A 51 -6.71 30.15 7.97
C LYS A 51 -7.55 30.76 6.84
N GLY A 52 -8.53 31.59 7.23
CA GLY A 52 -9.48 32.22 6.29
C GLY A 52 -10.58 31.30 5.76
N LYS A 53 -10.69 30.06 6.25
CA LYS A 53 -11.69 29.07 5.80
C LYS A 53 -12.48 28.45 6.97
N VAL A 54 -13.03 29.29 7.86
CA VAL A 54 -13.76 28.89 9.08
C VAL A 54 -14.87 27.85 8.84
N ALA A 55 -15.53 27.89 7.67
CA ALA A 55 -16.56 26.91 7.30
C ALA A 55 -16.04 25.45 7.17
N ASN A 56 -14.72 25.25 7.10
CA ASN A 56 -14.07 23.94 6.97
C ASN A 56 -13.41 23.50 8.28
N LYS A 57 -14.10 23.70 9.39
CA LYS A 57 -13.60 23.29 10.71
C LYS A 57 -13.84 21.82 10.99
N ILE A 58 -12.90 21.22 11.72
CA ILE A 58 -13.05 19.90 12.32
C ILE A 58 -12.86 20.00 13.83
N VAL A 59 -13.49 19.08 14.56
CA VAL A 59 -13.33 18.96 16.01
C VAL A 59 -12.48 17.73 16.28
N LEU A 60 -11.32 17.92 16.90
CA LEU A 60 -10.42 16.83 17.29
C LEU A 60 -10.12 16.89 18.79
N PRO A 61 -9.76 15.77 19.43
CA PRO A 61 -9.15 15.84 20.74
C PRO A 61 -7.79 16.55 20.64
N THR A 62 -7.46 17.36 21.64
CA THR A 62 -6.16 18.04 21.76
C THR A 62 -4.98 17.08 21.78
N LYS A 63 -5.24 15.83 22.23
CA LYS A 63 -4.30 14.71 22.20
C LYS A 63 -4.97 13.46 21.67
N ILE A 64 -4.33 12.77 20.73
CA ILE A 64 -4.79 11.48 20.21
C ILE A 64 -3.88 10.39 20.75
N ILE A 65 -4.46 9.35 21.36
CA ILE A 65 -3.69 8.22 21.89
C ILE A 65 -3.15 7.37 20.75
N LEU A 66 -1.85 7.12 20.75
CA LEU A 66 -1.20 6.14 19.88
C LEU A 66 -1.21 4.78 20.57
N ASP A 67 -1.98 3.84 20.04
CA ASP A 67 -1.95 2.43 20.40
C ASP A 67 -1.48 1.58 19.23
N SER A 68 -1.42 0.25 19.43
CA SER A 68 -0.89 -0.68 18.44
C SER A 68 -1.55 -0.56 17.08
N GLU A 69 -2.88 -0.51 17.04
CA GLU A 69 -3.64 -0.42 15.80
C GLU A 69 -3.42 0.90 15.09
N LEU A 70 -3.41 2.01 15.83
CA LEU A 70 -3.24 3.32 15.21
C LEU A 70 -1.84 3.48 14.62
N VAL A 71 -0.80 2.98 15.28
CA VAL A 71 0.57 2.97 14.74
C VAL A 71 0.66 2.06 13.51
N THR A 72 0.04 0.88 13.54
CA THR A 72 -0.06 0.00 12.37
C THR A 72 -0.81 0.66 11.21
N PHE A 73 -1.87 1.41 11.49
CA PHE A 73 -2.57 2.17 10.45
C PHE A 73 -1.72 3.26 9.82
N PHE A 74 -0.90 3.99 10.59
CA PHE A 74 0.02 4.94 9.98
C PHE A 74 1.04 4.26 9.07
N GLY A 75 1.54 3.07 9.43
CA GLY A 75 2.37 2.26 8.53
C GLY A 75 1.63 1.86 7.25
N LEU A 76 0.40 1.39 7.38
CA LEU A 76 -0.46 1.00 6.26
C LEU A 76 -0.75 2.20 5.33
N TYR A 77 -1.10 3.36 5.91
CA TYR A 77 -1.29 4.60 5.16
C TYR A 77 0.02 5.10 4.54
N SER A 78 1.17 4.79 5.13
CA SER A 78 2.47 5.17 4.54
C SER A 78 2.64 4.57 3.15
N GLY A 79 2.31 3.29 2.96
CA GLY A 79 2.32 2.64 1.64
C GLY A 79 1.14 3.04 0.76
N ASP A 80 -0.08 2.69 1.16
CA ASP A 80 -1.27 2.77 0.29
C ASP A 80 -1.99 4.13 0.32
N GLY A 81 -1.61 5.03 1.23
CA GLY A 81 -2.26 6.31 1.46
C GLY A 81 -1.71 7.43 0.58
N ALA A 82 -2.61 8.20 -0.03
CA ALA A 82 -2.23 9.32 -0.89
C ALA A 82 -1.48 10.41 -0.11
N LYS A 83 -0.37 10.87 -0.70
CA LYS A 83 0.38 12.03 -0.19
C LYS A 83 -0.06 13.34 -0.82
N GLY A 84 -0.69 13.28 -2.00
CA GLY A 84 -1.16 14.45 -2.72
C GLY A 84 -0.60 14.54 -4.14
N THR A 85 -0.99 15.60 -4.83
CA THR A 85 -0.65 15.82 -6.24
C THR A 85 0.12 17.12 -6.40
N GLU A 86 1.15 17.13 -7.22
CA GLU A 86 1.94 18.33 -7.52
C GLU A 86 1.06 19.43 -8.13
N ILE A 87 1.24 20.66 -7.65
CA ILE A 87 0.47 21.82 -8.10
C ILE A 87 1.06 22.31 -9.42
N ILE A 88 0.19 22.48 -10.42
CA ILE A 88 0.54 23.08 -11.70
C ILE A 88 1.21 24.43 -11.45
N ASN A 89 2.38 24.64 -12.05
CA ASN A 89 3.21 25.85 -11.92
C ASN A 89 3.83 26.10 -10.53
N LYS A 90 3.87 25.10 -9.64
CA LYS A 90 4.65 25.16 -8.38
C LYS A 90 5.44 23.87 -8.18
N PRO A 91 6.62 23.74 -8.84
CA PRO A 91 7.44 22.54 -8.77
C PRO A 91 7.70 22.09 -7.32
N GLY A 92 7.50 20.80 -7.07
CA GLY A 92 7.67 20.17 -5.76
C GLY A 92 6.53 20.44 -4.76
N ARG A 93 5.69 21.46 -4.94
CA ARG A 93 4.60 21.72 -4.01
C ARG A 93 3.42 20.79 -4.29
N ILE A 94 2.91 20.11 -3.27
CA ILE A 94 1.72 19.26 -3.41
C ILE A 94 0.46 19.87 -2.78
N THR A 95 -0.68 19.58 -3.40
CA THR A 95 -1.99 19.64 -2.75
C THR A 95 -2.25 18.27 -2.15
N THR A 96 -2.35 18.23 -0.83
CA THR A 96 -2.60 16.98 -0.10
C THR A 96 -4.06 16.54 -0.24
N SER A 97 -4.28 15.23 -0.16
CA SER A 97 -5.61 14.60 -0.12
C SER A 97 -5.54 13.41 0.80
N ILE A 98 -6.59 13.16 1.58
CA ILE A 98 -6.70 11.97 2.41
C ILE A 98 -7.49 10.92 1.63
N SER A 99 -6.76 10.00 1.01
CA SER A 99 -7.33 8.84 0.33
C SER A 99 -6.44 7.62 0.52
N PHE A 100 -7.00 6.44 0.30
CA PHE A 100 -6.39 5.16 0.63
C PHE A 100 -6.73 4.14 -0.45
N SER A 101 -5.73 3.51 -1.06
CA SER A 101 -5.94 2.55 -2.16
C SER A 101 -5.80 1.13 -1.64
N GLN A 102 -6.91 0.41 -1.47
CA GLN A 102 -6.88 -0.97 -0.96
C GLN A 102 -8.09 -1.76 -1.43
N LYS A 103 -7.85 -3.01 -1.84
CA LYS A 103 -8.88 -3.94 -2.31
C LYS A 103 -9.40 -4.84 -1.21
N GLU A 104 -8.52 -5.27 -0.32
CA GLU A 104 -8.81 -6.26 0.71
C GLU A 104 -9.81 -5.71 1.75
N PRO A 105 -11.05 -6.23 1.84
CA PRO A 105 -12.08 -5.63 2.67
C PRO A 105 -11.76 -5.54 4.17
N HIS A 106 -10.99 -6.46 4.75
CA HIS A 106 -10.60 -6.38 6.16
C HIS A 106 -9.63 -5.23 6.42
N LEU A 107 -8.72 -4.93 5.48
CA LEU A 107 -7.85 -3.77 5.56
C LEU A 107 -8.61 -2.46 5.36
N ILE A 108 -9.65 -2.46 4.52
CA ILE A 108 -10.55 -1.31 4.37
C ILE A 108 -11.33 -1.05 5.67
N LYS A 109 -11.91 -2.09 6.27
CA LYS A 109 -12.59 -2.01 7.58
C LYS A 109 -11.66 -1.44 8.64
N PHE A 110 -10.43 -1.96 8.70
CA PHE A 110 -9.39 -1.48 9.59
C PHE A 110 -9.11 0.01 9.37
N ALA A 111 -8.85 0.43 8.12
CA ALA A 111 -8.58 1.84 7.78
C ALA A 111 -9.75 2.76 8.15
N ILE A 112 -11.00 2.39 7.86
CA ILE A 112 -12.21 3.15 8.21
C ILE A 112 -12.31 3.37 9.72
N ASN A 113 -12.09 2.31 10.50
CA ASN A 113 -12.15 2.38 11.96
C ASN A 113 -11.08 3.34 12.50
N GLN A 114 -9.86 3.30 11.95
CA GLN A 114 -8.80 4.21 12.39
C GLN A 114 -9.04 5.66 11.92
N PHE A 115 -9.60 5.88 10.73
CA PHE A 115 -10.02 7.22 10.30
C PHE A 115 -11.10 7.81 11.23
N ARG A 116 -12.12 7.02 11.60
CA ARG A 116 -13.16 7.43 12.55
C ARG A 116 -12.57 7.70 13.94
N LYS A 117 -11.59 6.90 14.37
CA LYS A 117 -10.88 7.12 15.63
C LYS A 117 -10.13 8.46 15.67
N ILE A 118 -9.54 8.88 14.54
CA ILE A 118 -8.80 10.14 14.43
C ILE A 118 -9.76 11.32 14.29
N PHE A 119 -10.68 11.27 13.31
CA PHE A 119 -11.48 12.42 12.88
C PHE A 119 -12.91 12.45 13.43
N GLY A 120 -13.30 11.43 14.19
CA GLY A 120 -14.67 11.26 14.70
C GLY A 120 -15.66 10.84 13.61
N ASP A 121 -16.95 10.95 13.92
CA ASP A 121 -18.05 10.47 13.06
C ASP A 121 -18.49 11.49 11.99
N ASN A 122 -17.88 12.68 11.94
CA ASN A 122 -18.21 13.73 10.98
C ASN A 122 -17.53 13.54 9.60
N ILE A 123 -16.95 12.36 9.37
CA ILE A 123 -16.37 11.96 8.09
C ILE A 123 -17.30 11.00 7.36
N TRP A 124 -17.17 10.97 6.04
CA TRP A 124 -17.83 9.98 5.20
C TRP A 124 -16.87 9.51 4.12
N PHE A 125 -17.21 8.40 3.49
CA PHE A 125 -16.34 7.63 2.63
C PHE A 125 -16.92 7.52 1.23
N ASP A 126 -16.14 7.97 0.24
CA ASP A 126 -16.44 7.73 -1.17
C ASP A 126 -15.50 6.65 -1.68
N PHE A 127 -16.04 5.48 -2.00
CA PHE A 127 -15.35 4.41 -2.70
C PHE A 127 -15.43 4.66 -4.20
N SER A 128 -14.28 4.69 -4.86
CA SER A 128 -14.16 4.93 -6.29
C SER A 128 -13.40 3.79 -6.93
N LEU A 129 -14.14 2.95 -7.64
CA LEU A 129 -13.62 1.84 -8.40
C LEU A 129 -13.23 2.32 -9.80
N GLY A 130 -12.04 1.96 -10.22
CA GLY A 130 -11.62 2.11 -11.61
C GLY A 130 -11.33 0.75 -12.20
N GLU A 131 -11.80 0.46 -13.41
CA GLU A 131 -11.44 -0.76 -14.13
C GLU A 131 -11.31 -0.52 -15.64
N ASP A 132 -10.67 -1.45 -16.33
CA ASP A 132 -10.59 -1.54 -17.78
C ASP A 132 -11.77 -2.37 -18.31
N SER A 133 -12.48 -1.86 -19.31
CA SER A 133 -13.63 -2.59 -19.88
C SER A 133 -13.25 -3.94 -20.48
N ALA A 134 -11.97 -4.16 -20.82
CA ALA A 134 -11.46 -5.46 -21.26
C ALA A 134 -11.69 -6.58 -20.23
N TYR A 135 -11.85 -6.25 -18.94
CA TYR A 135 -12.17 -7.21 -17.87
C TYR A 135 -13.50 -7.95 -18.11
N PHE A 136 -14.39 -7.38 -18.90
CA PHE A 136 -15.72 -7.93 -19.17
C PHE A 136 -15.87 -8.61 -20.54
N MET A 137 -14.81 -8.64 -21.34
CA MET A 137 -14.88 -9.04 -22.76
C MET A 137 -14.59 -10.53 -23.01
N ASP A 138 -14.28 -11.30 -21.96
CA ASP A 138 -14.21 -12.75 -22.03
C ASP A 138 -15.54 -13.40 -21.62
N GLU A 139 -15.61 -14.73 -21.67
CA GLU A 139 -16.82 -15.49 -21.33
C GLU A 139 -17.29 -15.21 -19.89
N ASP A 140 -16.36 -15.21 -18.94
CA ASP A 140 -16.66 -14.87 -17.55
C ASP A 140 -17.17 -13.43 -17.42
N GLY A 141 -16.54 -12.50 -18.12
CA GLY A 141 -16.93 -11.10 -18.20
C GLY A 141 -18.35 -10.89 -18.74
N HIS A 142 -18.70 -11.60 -19.80
CA HIS A 142 -20.05 -11.62 -20.34
C HIS A 142 -21.06 -12.17 -19.33
N ASN A 143 -20.72 -13.23 -18.60
CA ASN A 143 -21.58 -13.77 -17.53
C ASN A 143 -21.80 -12.77 -16.39
N ARG A 144 -20.79 -11.94 -16.07
CA ARG A 144 -20.93 -10.84 -15.09
C ARG A 144 -21.87 -9.74 -15.56
N ILE A 145 -21.91 -9.45 -16.87
CA ILE A 145 -22.88 -8.49 -17.44
C ILE A 145 -24.29 -9.09 -17.40
N LYS A 146 -24.45 -10.36 -17.79
CA LYS A 146 -25.74 -11.06 -17.79
C LYS A 146 -26.38 -11.12 -16.40
N SER A 147 -25.59 -11.34 -15.35
CA SER A 147 -26.11 -11.36 -13.98
C SER A 147 -26.74 -10.02 -13.56
N VAL A 148 -26.38 -8.92 -14.22
CA VAL A 148 -26.98 -7.59 -14.01
C VAL A 148 -28.22 -7.38 -14.90
N LEU A 149 -28.23 -7.95 -16.10
CA LEU A 149 -29.31 -7.83 -17.10
C LEU A 149 -30.48 -8.81 -16.91
N ASN A 150 -30.39 -9.71 -15.92
CA ASN A 150 -31.17 -10.94 -15.77
C ASN A 150 -30.85 -11.93 -16.90
N ASP A 151 -30.29 -13.11 -16.54
CA ASP A 151 -29.53 -14.07 -17.36
C ASP A 151 -30.11 -14.47 -18.75
N ASP A 152 -31.37 -14.15 -19.04
CA ASP A 152 -32.09 -14.47 -20.29
C ASP A 152 -31.84 -13.46 -21.43
N VAL A 153 -31.12 -12.36 -21.19
CA VAL A 153 -30.82 -11.38 -22.25
C VAL A 153 -29.58 -11.82 -23.06
N PRO A 154 -29.72 -12.15 -24.36
CA PRO A 154 -28.57 -12.42 -25.20
C PRO A 154 -27.75 -11.13 -25.40
N LEU A 155 -26.43 -11.22 -25.22
CA LEU A 155 -25.51 -10.12 -25.52
C LEU A 155 -25.35 -10.03 -27.04
N VAL A 156 -26.23 -9.26 -27.68
CA VAL A 156 -26.11 -8.92 -29.11
C VAL A 156 -25.25 -7.67 -29.20
N MET A 157 -24.11 -7.78 -29.88
CA MET A 157 -23.20 -6.66 -30.09
C MET A 157 -23.70 -5.77 -31.23
N GLU A 158 -24.10 -4.55 -30.89
CA GLU A 158 -24.38 -3.52 -31.90
C GLU A 158 -23.06 -2.93 -32.39
N SER A 159 -23.01 -2.53 -33.66
CA SER A 159 -21.88 -1.80 -34.20
C SER A 159 -21.82 -0.38 -33.61
N LEU A 160 -20.64 0.23 -33.61
CA LEU A 160 -20.45 1.60 -33.09
C LEU A 160 -21.32 2.63 -33.84
N ASN A 161 -21.60 2.38 -35.12
CA ASN A 161 -22.48 3.21 -35.95
C ASN A 161 -23.95 3.08 -35.53
N GLU A 162 -24.41 1.88 -35.16
CA GLU A 162 -25.78 1.64 -34.71
C GLU A 162 -26.05 2.27 -33.34
N LEU A 163 -25.05 2.28 -32.45
CA LEU A 163 -25.12 2.92 -31.14
C LEU A 163 -25.22 4.46 -31.20
N ASN A 164 -25.01 5.08 -32.37
CA ASN A 164 -25.10 6.53 -32.62
C ASN A 164 -24.35 7.40 -31.58
N VAL A 165 -23.13 6.97 -31.23
CA VAL A 165 -22.33 7.60 -30.18
C VAL A 165 -21.59 8.84 -30.71
N ASN A 166 -21.65 9.94 -29.97
CA ASN A 166 -20.80 11.11 -30.23
C ASN A 166 -19.35 10.85 -29.81
N LEU A 167 -18.49 10.49 -30.77
CA LEU A 167 -17.08 10.16 -30.53
C LEU A 167 -16.28 11.39 -30.07
N SER A 168 -15.55 11.25 -28.97
CA SER A 168 -14.60 12.26 -28.50
C SER A 168 -13.26 12.18 -29.24
N ALA A 169 -12.42 13.21 -29.10
CA ALA A 169 -11.04 13.17 -29.61
C ALA A 169 -10.22 11.99 -29.06
N ALA A 170 -10.54 11.51 -27.85
CA ALA A 170 -9.87 10.34 -27.28
C ALA A 170 -10.37 9.03 -27.90
N ASP A 171 -11.63 8.96 -28.36
CA ASP A 171 -12.19 7.81 -29.09
C ASP A 171 -11.57 7.72 -30.48
N ILE A 172 -11.45 8.84 -31.18
CA ILE A 172 -10.80 8.88 -32.49
C ILE A 172 -9.34 8.41 -32.37
N ARG A 173 -8.61 8.86 -31.35
CA ARG A 173 -7.26 8.34 -31.09
C ARG A 173 -7.27 6.84 -30.80
N TYR A 174 -8.21 6.38 -29.97
CA TYR A 174 -8.35 4.97 -29.61
C TYR A 174 -8.56 4.07 -30.84
N LEU A 175 -9.42 4.48 -31.77
CA LEU A 175 -9.75 3.72 -32.98
C LEU A 175 -8.52 3.56 -33.89
N ASN A 176 -7.66 4.57 -33.95
CA ASN A 176 -6.44 4.57 -34.78
C ASN A 176 -5.25 3.81 -34.17
N GLU A 177 -5.39 3.21 -32.99
CA GLU A 177 -4.29 2.50 -32.35
C GLU A 177 -4.10 1.09 -32.90
N GLN A 178 -2.86 0.68 -33.13
CA GLN A 178 -2.56 -0.71 -33.44
C GLN A 178 -2.42 -1.52 -32.15
N ARG A 179 -3.20 -2.60 -32.03
CA ARG A 179 -3.16 -3.50 -30.88
C ARG A 179 -3.08 -4.94 -31.33
N ASN A 180 -2.39 -5.74 -30.55
CA ASN A 180 -2.24 -7.18 -30.76
C ASN A 180 -3.31 -7.94 -29.97
N VAL A 181 -4.58 -7.76 -30.35
CA VAL A 181 -5.75 -8.46 -29.78
C VAL A 181 -6.63 -8.95 -30.93
N SER A 182 -7.42 -10.01 -30.69
CA SER A 182 -8.19 -10.70 -31.74
C SER A 182 -9.43 -9.95 -32.24
N ILE A 183 -9.77 -8.82 -31.62
CA ILE A 183 -10.96 -8.01 -31.94
C ILE A 183 -10.53 -6.65 -32.47
N THR A 184 -11.39 -6.02 -33.26
CA THR A 184 -11.16 -4.66 -33.75
C THR A 184 -11.36 -3.63 -32.64
N ASN A 185 -10.74 -2.46 -32.78
CA ASN A 185 -10.96 -1.35 -31.85
C ASN A 185 -12.41 -0.84 -31.92
N GLU A 186 -13.07 -0.97 -33.06
CA GLU A 186 -14.46 -0.57 -33.26
C GLU A 186 -15.39 -1.47 -32.44
N GLU A 187 -15.24 -2.80 -32.53
CA GLU A 187 -15.98 -3.77 -31.70
C GLU A 187 -15.72 -3.53 -30.21
N ALA A 188 -14.46 -3.31 -29.83
CA ALA A 188 -14.11 -3.06 -28.44
C ALA A 188 -14.72 -1.76 -27.89
N LEU A 189 -14.73 -0.70 -28.71
CA LEU A 189 -15.31 0.58 -28.31
C LEU A 189 -16.85 0.51 -28.28
N ALA A 190 -17.47 -0.19 -29.22
CA ALA A 190 -18.90 -0.45 -29.22
C ALA A 190 -19.33 -1.19 -27.94
N PHE A 191 -18.59 -2.24 -27.56
CA PHE A 191 -18.83 -3.01 -26.34
C PHE A 191 -18.78 -2.12 -25.10
N HIS A 192 -17.76 -1.25 -25.04
CA HIS A 192 -17.60 -0.30 -23.96
C HIS A 192 -18.82 0.61 -23.80
N TYR A 193 -19.30 1.21 -24.89
CA TYR A 193 -20.46 2.10 -24.82
C TYR A 193 -21.76 1.36 -24.52
N GLN A 194 -21.97 0.20 -25.14
CA GLN A 194 -23.20 -0.55 -25.03
C GLN A 194 -23.45 -1.04 -23.60
N TYR A 195 -22.41 -1.56 -22.93
CA TYR A 195 -22.54 -2.20 -21.61
C TYR A 195 -21.92 -1.40 -20.45
N ASN A 196 -21.59 -0.11 -20.65
CA ASN A 196 -20.90 0.68 -19.63
C ASN A 196 -21.66 0.71 -18.29
N ASN A 197 -22.98 0.83 -18.33
CA ASN A 197 -23.79 0.99 -17.12
C ASN A 197 -23.88 -0.33 -16.35
N GLU A 198 -24.05 -1.45 -17.05
CA GLU A 198 -24.12 -2.80 -16.51
C GLU A 198 -22.79 -3.20 -15.87
N MET A 199 -21.69 -2.94 -16.58
CA MET A 199 -20.34 -3.18 -16.06
C MET A 199 -20.07 -2.32 -14.79
N GLN A 200 -20.50 -1.06 -14.76
CA GLN A 200 -20.37 -0.21 -13.57
C GLN A 200 -21.23 -0.73 -12.42
N LYS A 201 -22.47 -1.11 -12.68
CA LYS A 201 -23.39 -1.66 -11.68
C LYS A 201 -22.85 -2.95 -11.07
N TYR A 202 -22.33 -3.88 -11.89
CA TYR A 202 -21.68 -5.09 -11.40
C TYR A 202 -20.54 -4.77 -10.42
N LEU A 203 -19.65 -3.84 -10.76
CA LEU A 203 -18.53 -3.46 -9.89
C LEU A 203 -19.01 -2.84 -8.57
N ILE A 204 -20.05 -2.00 -8.62
CA ILE A 204 -20.68 -1.42 -7.43
C ILE A 204 -21.26 -2.52 -6.55
N ASP A 205 -22.03 -3.45 -7.11
CA ASP A 205 -22.67 -4.54 -6.38
C ASP A 205 -21.62 -5.46 -5.73
N VAL A 206 -20.55 -5.80 -6.45
CA VAL A 206 -19.42 -6.56 -5.88
C VAL A 206 -18.81 -5.81 -4.70
N LYS A 207 -18.53 -4.50 -4.84
CA LYS A 207 -17.94 -3.74 -3.73
C LYS A 207 -18.88 -3.59 -2.54
N MET A 208 -20.17 -3.43 -2.78
CA MET A 208 -21.17 -3.39 -1.72
C MET A 208 -21.20 -4.71 -0.95
N ASN A 209 -21.14 -5.84 -1.65
CA ASN A 209 -21.06 -7.17 -1.03
C ASN A 209 -19.75 -7.33 -0.24
N ASP A 210 -18.61 -6.99 -0.83
CA ASP A 210 -17.30 -7.02 -0.17
C ASP A 210 -17.32 -6.26 1.17
N LEU A 211 -17.95 -5.07 1.19
CA LEU A 211 -18.08 -4.24 2.39
C LEU A 211 -19.04 -4.85 3.42
N ASN A 212 -20.18 -5.38 2.96
CA ASN A 212 -21.17 -6.03 3.81
C ASN A 212 -20.62 -7.30 4.47
N ASP A 213 -19.86 -8.11 3.75
CA ASP A 213 -19.28 -9.37 4.22
C ASP A 213 -18.35 -9.16 5.41
N VAL A 214 -17.64 -8.03 5.44
CA VAL A 214 -16.80 -7.64 6.59
C VAL A 214 -17.54 -6.76 7.61
N GLY A 215 -18.85 -6.57 7.47
CA GLY A 215 -19.70 -5.84 8.41
C GLY A 215 -19.56 -4.31 8.35
N ILE A 216 -19.16 -3.75 7.21
CA ILE A 216 -19.20 -2.29 6.97
C ILE A 216 -20.59 -1.91 6.45
N THR A 217 -21.37 -1.24 7.29
CA THR A 217 -22.61 -0.60 6.84
C THR A 217 -22.33 0.83 6.38
N LEU A 218 -22.72 1.14 5.14
CA LEU A 218 -22.60 2.48 4.59
C LEU A 218 -23.57 3.45 5.27
N GLY A 219 -23.06 4.60 5.70
CA GLY A 219 -23.85 5.70 6.21
C GLY A 219 -24.58 6.46 5.09
N PRO A 220 -25.51 7.37 5.44
CA PRO A 220 -26.32 8.11 4.46
C PRO A 220 -25.51 8.93 3.43
N ASN A 221 -24.31 9.34 3.81
CA ASN A 221 -23.41 10.15 2.97
C ASN A 221 -22.32 9.34 2.27
N ASP A 222 -22.13 8.06 2.64
CA ASP A 222 -21.13 7.22 1.99
C ASP A 222 -21.59 6.87 0.57
N ARG A 223 -20.64 6.71 -0.35
CA ARG A 223 -20.91 6.44 -1.78
C ARG A 223 -20.01 5.36 -2.32
N VAL A 224 -20.54 4.51 -3.20
CA VAL A 224 -19.75 3.59 -4.03
C VAL A 224 -19.99 3.96 -5.48
N ASN A 225 -18.92 4.29 -6.18
CA ASN A 225 -18.94 4.67 -7.59
C ASN A 225 -17.98 3.78 -8.36
N ALA A 226 -18.34 3.46 -9.60
CA ALA A 226 -17.46 2.75 -10.53
C ALA A 226 -17.26 3.57 -11.81
N SER A 227 -16.05 3.52 -12.34
CA SER A 227 -15.68 4.14 -13.61
C SER A 227 -14.88 3.17 -14.45
N LEU A 228 -15.20 3.12 -15.74
CA LEU A 228 -14.55 2.24 -16.69
C LEU A 228 -13.70 3.05 -17.67
N ARG A 229 -12.50 2.56 -17.93
CA ARG A 229 -11.70 3.01 -19.07
C ARG A 229 -12.04 2.17 -20.29
N ARG A 230 -11.85 2.76 -21.47
CA ARG A 230 -11.91 2.05 -22.75
C ARG A 230 -11.04 0.79 -22.69
N PRO A 231 -11.41 -0.30 -23.40
CA PRO A 231 -10.68 -1.56 -23.33
C PRO A 231 -9.18 -1.40 -23.63
N PHE A 232 -8.32 -2.06 -22.85
CA PHE A 232 -6.86 -2.11 -22.99
C PHE A 232 -6.14 -0.77 -22.74
N LYS A 233 -6.76 0.17 -22.02
CA LYS A 233 -6.16 1.48 -21.72
C LYS A 233 -5.57 1.61 -20.34
N LYS A 234 -6.16 0.97 -19.34
CA LYS A 234 -5.73 1.12 -17.94
C LYS A 234 -4.58 0.17 -17.59
N GLY A 235 -4.52 -0.99 -18.25
CA GLY A 235 -3.43 -1.94 -18.06
C GLY A 235 -3.72 -3.37 -18.51
N ALA A 236 -4.99 -3.69 -18.78
CA ALA A 236 -5.37 -4.98 -19.35
C ALA A 236 -4.63 -5.22 -20.67
N ARG A 237 -4.00 -6.39 -20.81
CA ARG A 237 -3.26 -6.80 -22.02
C ARG A 237 -4.01 -7.83 -22.85
N THR A 238 -5.00 -8.47 -22.25
CA THR A 238 -5.84 -9.52 -22.85
C THR A 238 -7.28 -9.30 -22.41
N MET A 239 -8.24 -9.89 -23.14
CA MET A 239 -9.63 -9.98 -22.69
C MET A 239 -9.68 -10.73 -21.35
N GLY A 240 -10.60 -10.33 -20.47
CA GLY A 240 -10.67 -10.80 -19.08
C GLY A 240 -9.59 -10.23 -18.15
N GLY A 241 -8.63 -9.48 -18.69
CA GLY A 241 -7.56 -8.88 -17.90
C GLY A 241 -8.08 -7.78 -16.97
N SER A 242 -7.91 -7.94 -15.66
CA SER A 242 -8.24 -6.90 -14.68
C SER A 242 -7.08 -5.93 -14.45
N SER A 243 -7.40 -4.66 -14.26
CA SER A 243 -6.53 -3.61 -13.76
C SER A 243 -7.26 -2.76 -12.70
N ARG A 244 -8.15 -3.42 -11.94
CA ARG A 244 -9.01 -2.79 -10.93
C ARG A 244 -8.18 -1.94 -9.97
N SER A 245 -8.65 -0.76 -9.63
CA SER A 245 -8.17 0.04 -8.51
C SER A 245 -9.35 0.40 -7.60
N ASP A 246 -9.14 0.34 -6.30
CA ASP A 246 -10.15 0.63 -5.29
C ASP A 246 -9.65 1.78 -4.43
N GLU A 247 -10.11 2.99 -4.75
CA GLU A 247 -9.73 4.20 -4.02
C GLU A 247 -10.79 4.55 -2.99
N LEU A 248 -10.41 4.70 -1.73
CA LEU A 248 -11.22 5.21 -0.65
C LEU A 248 -10.87 6.69 -0.41
N TYR A 249 -11.81 7.60 -0.65
CA TYR A 249 -11.64 9.02 -0.32
C TYR A 249 -12.30 9.35 1.00
N VAL A 250 -11.55 9.94 1.92
CA VAL A 250 -12.09 10.42 3.21
C VAL A 250 -12.56 11.86 3.03
N LYS A 251 -13.87 12.07 3.20
CA LYS A 251 -14.51 13.38 3.06
C LYS A 251 -14.77 14.01 4.42
N GLY A 252 -15.09 15.31 4.42
CA GLY A 252 -15.16 16.13 5.64
C GLY A 252 -13.79 16.63 6.15
N VAL A 253 -12.69 16.12 5.60
CA VAL A 253 -11.30 16.41 6.06
C VAL A 253 -10.35 16.83 4.93
N SER A 254 -10.88 17.19 3.76
CA SER A 254 -10.10 17.45 2.53
C SER A 254 -9.04 18.57 2.67
N LEU A 255 -9.20 19.48 3.64
CA LEU A 255 -8.25 20.56 3.89
C LEU A 255 -7.27 20.30 5.03
N PHE A 256 -7.22 19.07 5.55
CA PHE A 256 -6.37 18.65 6.68
C PHE A 256 -5.26 17.68 6.30
N GLY A 257 -5.07 17.41 5.00
CA GLY A 257 -4.06 16.47 4.53
C GLY A 257 -2.64 16.86 4.95
N GLU A 258 -2.28 18.15 5.02
CA GLU A 258 -0.96 18.58 5.49
C GLU A 258 -0.71 18.24 6.96
N LEU A 259 -1.72 18.41 7.81
CA LEU A 259 -1.62 18.06 9.23
C LEU A 259 -1.51 16.54 9.37
N PHE A 260 -2.31 15.79 8.60
CA PHE A 260 -2.27 14.33 8.61
C PHE A 260 -0.93 13.76 8.14
N LEU A 261 -0.35 14.31 7.06
CA LEU A 261 1.00 13.93 6.62
C LEU A 261 2.07 14.32 7.61
N LYS A 262 1.92 15.47 8.29
CA LYS A 262 2.88 15.86 9.33
C LYS A 262 2.87 14.88 10.50
N ILE A 263 1.69 14.39 10.92
CA ILE A 263 1.58 13.32 11.91
C ILE A 263 2.32 12.06 11.43
N LEU A 264 2.05 11.61 10.21
CA LEU A 264 2.70 10.43 9.61
C LEU A 264 4.23 10.56 9.64
N HIS A 265 4.77 11.67 9.15
CA HIS A 265 6.22 11.88 9.08
C HIS A 265 6.87 11.97 10.47
N SER A 266 6.21 12.64 11.43
CA SER A 266 6.75 12.73 12.78
C SER A 266 6.72 11.38 13.52
N ILE A 267 5.76 10.49 13.20
CA ILE A 267 5.76 9.11 13.67
C ILE A 267 6.94 8.35 13.04
N GLU A 268 7.08 8.39 11.72
CA GLU A 268 8.14 7.69 11.00
C GLU A 268 9.54 8.11 11.45
N GLU A 269 9.79 9.43 11.54
CA GLU A 269 11.05 10.02 11.98
C GLU A 269 11.41 9.58 13.41
N SER A 270 10.47 9.69 14.35
CA SER A 270 10.73 9.36 15.76
C SER A 270 10.94 7.85 15.97
N ILE A 271 10.26 7.01 15.19
CA ILE A 271 10.50 5.55 15.17
C ILE A 271 11.90 5.23 14.64
N LEU A 272 12.29 5.82 13.52
CA LEU A 272 13.58 5.56 12.89
C LEU A 272 14.76 6.01 13.74
N ASN A 273 14.64 7.18 14.36
CA ASN A 273 15.67 7.76 15.22
C ASN A 273 15.62 7.24 16.67
N ASP A 274 14.64 6.38 16.99
CA ASP A 274 14.40 5.84 18.35
C ASP A 274 14.33 6.94 19.43
N THR A 275 13.67 8.05 19.12
CA THR A 275 13.51 9.20 20.03
C THR A 275 12.17 9.17 20.74
N GLN A 276 12.15 9.51 22.03
CA GLN A 276 10.92 9.53 22.81
C GLN A 276 9.95 10.66 22.38
N GLU A 277 10.46 11.76 21.85
CA GLU A 277 9.68 12.86 21.30
C GLU A 277 10.15 13.15 19.87
N SER A 278 9.23 13.50 18.97
CA SER A 278 9.58 13.94 17.62
C SER A 278 10.21 15.34 17.65
N THR A 279 11.01 15.66 16.63
CA THR A 279 11.73 16.95 16.51
C THR A 279 10.80 18.17 16.58
N ASP A 280 9.56 18.01 16.17
CA ASP A 280 8.53 19.04 16.17
C ASP A 280 7.55 18.97 17.35
N THR A 281 7.82 18.11 18.34
CA THR A 281 7.01 17.87 19.55
C THR A 281 5.58 17.35 19.30
N LEU A 282 5.25 17.03 18.06
CA LEU A 282 3.94 16.51 17.66
C LEU A 282 3.69 15.11 18.21
N ILE A 283 4.71 14.25 18.27
CA ILE A 283 4.63 12.88 18.76
C ILE A 283 5.40 12.76 20.06
N LYS A 284 4.76 12.19 21.08
CA LYS A 284 5.41 11.83 22.34
C LYS A 284 5.10 10.37 22.69
N TRP A 285 6.12 9.55 22.70
CA TRP A 285 6.07 8.15 23.12
C TRP A 285 6.16 8.04 24.66
N ASP A 286 5.56 6.99 25.21
CA ASP A 286 5.60 6.71 26.66
C ASP A 286 7.03 6.34 27.14
N GLY A 287 7.91 5.98 26.20
CA GLY A 287 9.33 5.73 26.40
C GLY A 287 10.07 5.75 25.06
N LYS A 288 11.32 5.31 25.01
CA LYS A 288 12.01 5.13 23.71
C LYS A 288 11.25 4.08 22.87
N PRO A 289 10.95 4.34 21.58
CA PRO A 289 10.23 3.40 20.73
C PRO A 289 10.72 1.95 20.81
N SER A 290 12.03 1.72 20.83
CA SER A 290 12.64 0.39 20.91
C SER A 290 12.37 -0.36 22.22
N THR A 291 12.00 0.32 23.30
CA THR A 291 11.85 -0.27 24.64
C THR A 291 10.39 -0.45 25.07
N ILE A 292 9.45 0.18 24.38
CA ILE A 292 8.01 0.12 24.69
C ILE A 292 7.27 -0.90 23.83
N GLY A 293 6.06 -1.28 24.26
CA GLY A 293 5.22 -2.26 23.56
C GLY A 293 5.17 -3.63 24.24
N GLU A 294 4.22 -4.45 23.79
CA GLU A 294 3.92 -5.78 24.31
C GLU A 294 5.02 -6.76 23.91
N VAL A 295 5.45 -7.62 24.84
CA VAL A 295 6.42 -8.69 24.56
C VAL A 295 5.67 -9.99 24.35
N ILE A 296 5.81 -10.55 23.16
CA ILE A 296 5.29 -11.85 22.77
C ILE A 296 6.36 -12.91 23.04
N ASP A 297 6.01 -13.93 23.81
CA ASP A 297 6.76 -15.18 23.83
C ASP A 297 6.43 -15.95 22.55
N LEU A 298 7.42 -16.10 21.66
CA LEU A 298 7.18 -16.65 20.33
C LEU A 298 6.86 -18.13 20.36
N LYS A 299 7.40 -18.87 21.33
CA LYS A 299 7.09 -20.29 21.48
C LYS A 299 5.63 -20.47 21.86
N ASN A 300 5.17 -19.78 22.90
CA ASN A 300 3.77 -19.85 23.32
C ASN A 300 2.84 -19.33 22.22
N HIS A 301 3.20 -18.21 21.57
CA HIS A 301 2.40 -17.68 20.47
C HIS A 301 2.22 -18.71 19.34
N PHE A 302 3.30 -19.31 18.86
CA PHE A 302 3.20 -20.25 17.73
C PHE A 302 2.55 -21.59 18.10
N LEU A 303 2.57 -22.00 19.37
CA LEU A 303 1.93 -23.22 19.83
C LEU A 303 0.45 -23.03 20.21
N GLU A 304 0.07 -21.85 20.70
CA GLU A 304 -1.25 -21.61 21.30
C GLU A 304 -2.14 -20.70 20.47
N SER A 305 -1.59 -19.63 19.87
CA SER A 305 -2.36 -18.63 19.14
C SER A 305 -3.06 -19.21 17.90
N PRO A 306 -4.31 -18.83 17.62
CA PRO A 306 -4.97 -19.20 16.35
C PRO A 306 -4.32 -18.49 15.15
N TYR A 307 -3.64 -17.35 15.36
CA TYR A 307 -2.88 -16.66 14.30
C TYR A 307 -1.64 -17.43 13.81
N ALA A 308 -1.22 -18.46 14.54
CA ALA A 308 -0.14 -19.35 14.17
C ALA A 308 -0.64 -20.64 13.47
N GLU A 309 -1.95 -20.86 13.42
CA GLU A 309 -2.53 -22.00 12.72
C GLU A 309 -2.80 -21.62 11.26
N ILE A 310 -2.03 -22.18 10.33
CA ILE A 310 -2.14 -21.87 8.90
C ILE A 310 -2.74 -23.08 8.20
N ASN A 311 -3.95 -22.93 7.64
CA ASN A 311 -4.67 -24.00 6.97
C ASN A 311 -4.72 -25.29 7.82
N GLY A 312 -5.16 -25.15 9.07
CA GLY A 312 -5.29 -26.26 10.03
C GLY A 312 -3.96 -26.82 10.54
N SER A 313 -2.83 -26.15 10.28
CA SER A 313 -1.49 -26.66 10.61
C SER A 313 -0.73 -25.69 11.50
N LYS A 314 -0.23 -26.19 12.63
CA LYS A 314 0.73 -25.48 13.50
C LYS A 314 2.18 -25.89 13.20
N PRO A 315 3.16 -25.04 13.52
CA PRO A 315 4.57 -25.41 13.39
C PRO A 315 5.00 -26.37 14.50
N ILE A 316 6.07 -27.11 14.25
CA ILE A 316 6.86 -27.78 15.29
C ILE A 316 7.99 -26.82 15.68
N LEU A 317 8.24 -26.71 16.98
CA LEU A 317 9.24 -25.81 17.57
C LEU A 317 10.13 -26.53 18.57
N GLU A 318 11.42 -26.30 18.44
CA GLU A 318 12.46 -26.70 19.38
C GLU A 318 13.10 -25.44 19.97
N GLU A 319 13.42 -25.48 21.26
CA GLU A 319 13.98 -24.35 21.98
C GLU A 319 15.46 -24.58 22.26
N GLU A 320 16.29 -23.70 21.73
CA GLU A 320 17.73 -23.63 22.00
C GLU A 320 18.01 -22.58 23.08
N ALA A 321 19.25 -22.48 23.56
CA ALA A 321 19.59 -21.51 24.62
C ALA A 321 19.20 -20.06 24.26
N LEU A 322 19.49 -19.63 23.03
CA LEU A 322 19.35 -18.23 22.59
C LEU A 322 18.23 -17.99 21.58
N TYR A 323 17.64 -19.03 20.99
CA TYR A 323 16.72 -18.92 19.87
C TYR A 323 15.74 -20.09 19.82
N LEU A 324 14.77 -20.00 18.90
CA LEU A 324 13.88 -21.11 18.55
C LEU A 324 14.25 -21.63 17.17
N ILE A 325 14.15 -22.93 16.98
CA ILE A 325 14.19 -23.57 15.67
C ILE A 325 12.80 -24.11 15.39
N GLY A 326 12.22 -23.70 14.26
CA GLY A 326 10.86 -24.06 13.91
C GLY A 326 10.70 -24.51 12.47
N LYS A 327 9.69 -25.35 12.23
CA LYS A 327 9.25 -25.72 10.89
C LYS A 327 7.74 -25.94 10.82
N TYR A 328 7.09 -25.27 9.88
CA TYR A 328 5.72 -25.61 9.48
C TYR A 328 5.70 -26.90 8.64
N PRO A 329 4.59 -27.66 8.61
CA PRO A 329 4.45 -28.83 7.75
C PRO A 329 4.81 -28.52 6.30
N ARG A 330 5.65 -29.38 5.71
CA ARG A 330 6.21 -29.24 4.35
C ARG A 330 7.00 -27.94 4.11
N GLY A 331 7.43 -27.27 5.19
CA GLY A 331 8.31 -26.09 5.15
C GLY A 331 9.79 -26.42 5.40
N SER A 332 10.60 -25.39 5.45
CA SER A 332 12.02 -25.46 5.82
C SER A 332 12.22 -25.03 7.27
N LEU A 333 13.34 -25.45 7.87
CA LEU A 333 13.75 -24.97 9.19
C LEU A 333 14.03 -23.46 9.15
N VAL A 334 13.56 -22.78 10.18
CA VAL A 334 13.71 -21.35 10.40
C VAL A 334 14.17 -21.13 11.83
N LYS A 335 15.21 -20.32 11.99
CA LYS A 335 15.67 -19.84 13.28
C LYS A 335 14.98 -18.51 13.59
N LEU A 336 14.49 -18.35 14.81
CA LEU A 336 13.72 -17.21 15.30
C LEU A 336 14.29 -16.72 16.63
N ASN A 337 14.15 -15.43 16.92
CA ASN A 337 14.30 -14.96 18.29
C ASN A 337 13.27 -15.66 19.21
N LYS A 338 13.52 -15.69 20.52
CA LYS A 338 12.57 -16.28 21.49
C LYS A 338 11.40 -15.35 21.81
N ARG A 339 11.65 -14.05 21.73
CA ARG A 339 10.70 -13.01 22.10
C ARG A 339 10.66 -11.97 21.01
N LEU A 340 9.46 -11.43 20.79
CA LEU A 340 9.23 -10.30 19.92
C LEU A 340 8.54 -9.20 20.71
N ARG A 341 9.16 -8.04 20.82
CA ARG A 341 8.48 -6.85 21.34
C ARG A 341 7.76 -6.16 20.17
N GLN A 342 6.44 -6.01 20.27
CA GLN A 342 5.65 -5.21 19.34
C GLN A 342 5.88 -3.71 19.59
N THR A 343 7.09 -3.25 19.30
CA THR A 343 7.50 -1.85 19.35
C THR A 343 6.73 -1.04 18.29
N PRO A 344 6.71 0.30 18.38
CA PRO A 344 6.22 1.16 17.32
C PRO A 344 6.85 0.84 15.95
N LEU A 345 8.15 0.51 15.91
CA LEU A 345 8.83 0.06 14.70
C LEU A 345 8.18 -1.20 14.10
N TRP A 346 7.97 -2.24 14.91
CA TRP A 346 7.32 -3.47 14.46
C TRP A 346 5.89 -3.21 13.95
N LEU A 347 5.13 -2.40 14.69
CA LEU A 347 3.73 -2.11 14.39
C LEU A 347 3.58 -1.30 13.11
N TYR A 348 4.41 -0.27 12.92
CA TYR A 348 4.45 0.52 11.69
C TYR A 348 4.90 -0.34 10.51
N ALA A 349 5.94 -1.15 10.68
CA ALA A 349 6.40 -2.09 9.65
C ALA A 349 5.34 -3.12 9.27
N ALA A 350 4.55 -3.62 10.24
CA ALA A 350 3.44 -4.54 9.97
C ALA A 350 2.40 -3.90 9.04
N GLY A 351 2.01 -2.64 9.31
CA GLY A 351 1.11 -1.89 8.46
C GLY A 351 1.69 -1.62 7.08
N LEU A 352 2.92 -1.14 7.02
CA LEU A 352 3.62 -0.84 5.78
C LEU A 352 3.77 -2.09 4.90
N TYR A 353 4.03 -3.25 5.49
CA TYR A 353 4.07 -4.51 4.76
C TYR A 353 2.67 -4.95 4.28
N LEU A 354 1.62 -4.73 5.06
CA LEU A 354 0.24 -4.98 4.63
C LEU A 354 -0.18 -4.09 3.45
N ALA A 355 0.47 -2.93 3.26
CA ALA A 355 0.31 -2.08 2.08
C ALA A 355 1.18 -2.53 0.90
N GLU A 356 2.49 -2.62 1.07
CA GLU A 356 3.47 -2.69 -0.04
C GLU A 356 4.18 -4.06 -0.16
N GLY A 357 3.86 -5.00 0.72
CA GLY A 357 4.40 -6.36 0.69
C GLY A 357 4.03 -7.10 -0.61
N SER A 358 4.96 -7.90 -1.11
CA SER A 358 4.85 -8.57 -2.42
C SER A 358 3.83 -9.72 -2.47
N THR A 359 3.44 -10.28 -1.32
CA THR A 359 2.35 -11.27 -1.28
C THR A 359 1.02 -10.53 -1.45
N ALA A 360 0.21 -10.98 -2.42
CA ALA A 360 -1.16 -10.49 -2.59
C ALA A 360 -1.96 -10.61 -1.28
N LYS A 361 -2.67 -9.55 -0.90
CA LYS A 361 -3.24 -9.41 0.45
C LYS A 361 -4.29 -10.50 0.66
N GLU A 362 -5.10 -10.77 -0.34
CA GLU A 362 -6.11 -11.84 -0.35
C GLU A 362 -5.47 -13.20 -0.01
N LYS A 363 -4.25 -13.49 -0.51
CA LYS A 363 -3.53 -14.73 -0.17
C LYS A 363 -3.00 -14.75 1.26
N MET A 364 -2.67 -13.59 1.84
CA MET A 364 -2.25 -13.49 3.23
C MET A 364 -3.41 -13.81 4.17
N PHE A 365 -4.62 -13.32 3.89
CA PHE A 365 -5.82 -13.61 4.67
C PHE A 365 -6.31 -15.05 4.44
N GLN A 366 -6.37 -15.50 3.17
CA GLN A 366 -6.77 -16.87 2.82
C GLN A 366 -5.87 -17.98 3.40
N MET A 367 -4.67 -17.66 3.91
CA MET A 367 -3.77 -18.68 4.46
C MET A 367 -4.34 -19.38 5.70
N TYR A 368 -5.31 -18.76 6.38
CA TYR A 368 -5.98 -19.34 7.55
C TYR A 368 -7.01 -20.40 7.18
N THR A 369 -7.75 -20.18 6.09
CA THR A 369 -8.85 -21.04 5.64
C THR A 369 -8.46 -22.01 4.52
N SER A 370 -7.42 -21.69 3.74
CA SER A 370 -7.02 -22.48 2.57
C SER A 370 -5.51 -22.52 2.37
N ARG A 371 -5.05 -23.43 1.50
CA ARG A 371 -3.63 -23.56 1.18
C ARG A 371 -3.19 -22.43 0.23
N ALA A 372 -2.73 -21.32 0.81
CA ALA A 372 -2.12 -20.22 0.05
C ALA A 372 -0.82 -20.67 -0.64
N ARG A 373 -0.77 -20.53 -1.98
CA ARG A 373 0.43 -20.79 -2.81
C ARG A 373 1.06 -19.49 -3.29
N GLY A 374 2.38 -19.49 -3.43
CA GLY A 374 3.14 -18.34 -3.92
C GLY A 374 3.27 -17.21 -2.91
N LEU A 375 3.46 -17.54 -1.63
CA LEU A 375 3.84 -16.57 -0.61
C LEU A 375 5.27 -16.11 -0.88
N SER A 376 5.49 -14.80 -0.93
CA SER A 376 6.79 -14.16 -1.12
C SER A 376 7.01 -13.09 -0.07
N LEU A 377 8.21 -13.09 0.51
CA LEU A 377 8.66 -12.01 1.40
C LEU A 377 9.53 -11.09 0.57
N SER A 378 8.94 -10.09 -0.07
CA SER A 378 9.68 -9.05 -0.80
C SER A 378 9.01 -7.71 -0.57
N PHE A 379 9.79 -6.65 -0.74
CA PHE A 379 9.32 -5.29 -0.59
C PHE A 379 10.03 -4.41 -1.62
N THR A 380 9.26 -3.64 -2.38
CA THR A 380 9.77 -2.67 -3.35
C THR A 380 9.41 -1.28 -2.85
N SER A 381 10.37 -0.36 -2.78
CA SER A 381 10.05 1.05 -2.53
C SER A 381 11.07 2.00 -3.18
N SER A 382 10.62 3.22 -3.47
CA SER A 382 11.49 4.37 -3.79
C SER A 382 11.86 5.18 -2.55
N GLU A 383 11.28 4.86 -1.39
CA GLU A 383 11.46 5.58 -0.14
C GLU A 383 12.51 4.88 0.74
N PRO A 384 13.66 5.52 1.02
CA PRO A 384 14.73 4.92 1.84
C PRO A 384 14.28 4.46 3.23
N TYR A 385 13.46 5.28 3.87
CA TYR A 385 12.96 5.06 5.23
C TYR A 385 12.06 3.82 5.31
N SER A 386 11.16 3.66 4.35
CA SER A 386 10.31 2.47 4.22
C SER A 386 11.13 1.18 4.13
N LEU A 387 12.23 1.18 3.36
CA LEU A 387 13.12 0.02 3.25
C LEU A 387 13.86 -0.30 4.55
N GLU A 388 14.41 0.71 5.22
CA GLU A 388 15.13 0.55 6.48
C GLU A 388 14.21 0.05 7.60
N ILE A 389 12.98 0.59 7.70
CA ILE A 389 11.99 0.19 8.70
C ILE A 389 11.65 -1.29 8.57
N ILE A 390 11.34 -1.76 7.35
CA ILE A 390 10.95 -3.16 7.15
C ILE A 390 12.09 -4.11 7.54
N ILE A 391 13.33 -3.82 7.14
CA ILE A 391 14.45 -4.71 7.45
C ILE A 391 14.75 -4.71 8.96
N LYS A 392 14.80 -3.55 9.61
CA LYS A 392 14.96 -3.47 11.07
C LYS A 392 13.84 -4.22 11.81
N ALA A 393 12.60 -4.18 11.31
CA ALA A 393 11.52 -4.95 11.90
C ALA A 393 11.69 -6.47 11.71
N LEU A 394 12.21 -6.92 10.55
CA LEU A 394 12.53 -8.33 10.32
C LEU A 394 13.65 -8.82 11.25
N GLU A 395 14.63 -7.97 11.58
CA GLU A 395 15.72 -8.27 12.53
C GLU A 395 15.22 -8.50 13.96
N LEU A 396 14.05 -7.96 14.33
CA LEU A 396 13.42 -8.25 15.61
C LEU A 396 12.95 -9.71 15.70
N LEU A 397 12.68 -10.37 14.57
CA LEU A 397 12.15 -11.73 14.52
C LEU A 397 13.17 -12.77 14.04
N PHE A 398 13.98 -12.42 13.04
CA PHE A 398 14.90 -13.32 12.34
C PHE A 398 16.35 -12.86 12.48
N PHE A 399 17.28 -13.79 12.26
CA PHE A 399 18.72 -13.48 12.21
C PHE A 399 19.13 -12.96 10.83
N ASP A 400 20.10 -12.04 10.78
CA ASP A 400 20.57 -11.32 9.58
C ASP A 400 20.86 -12.22 8.37
N GLU A 401 21.35 -13.45 8.58
CA GLU A 401 21.67 -14.38 7.50
C GLU A 401 20.43 -14.89 6.77
N GLN A 402 19.25 -14.81 7.39
CA GLN A 402 17.99 -15.31 6.84
C GLN A 402 17.15 -14.23 6.14
N ILE A 403 17.34 -12.95 6.49
CA ILE A 403 16.40 -11.88 6.14
C ILE A 403 16.39 -11.59 4.64
N LEU A 404 17.55 -11.25 4.07
CA LEU A 404 17.68 -10.96 2.64
C LEU A 404 18.29 -12.15 1.91
N SER A 405 17.62 -12.67 0.89
CA SER A 405 18.22 -13.62 -0.06
C SER A 405 18.89 -12.88 -1.22
N SER A 406 18.30 -11.80 -1.68
CA SER A 406 18.87 -10.92 -2.70
C SER A 406 18.19 -9.55 -2.69
N TRP A 407 18.82 -8.57 -3.34
CA TRP A 407 18.16 -7.32 -3.70
C TRP A 407 18.57 -6.84 -5.09
N LYS A 408 17.76 -5.96 -5.67
CA LYS A 408 17.94 -5.41 -7.02
C LYS A 408 17.41 -3.97 -7.09
N VAL A 409 17.80 -3.26 -8.13
CA VAL A 409 17.20 -1.97 -8.47
C VAL A 409 16.31 -2.13 -9.69
N LYS A 410 15.04 -1.77 -9.56
CA LYS A 410 14.05 -1.73 -10.65
C LYS A 410 14.07 -0.35 -11.28
N VAL A 411 14.31 -0.26 -12.59
CA VAL A 411 14.34 1.01 -13.36
C VAL A 411 13.30 0.97 -14.45
N GLY A 412 12.58 2.06 -14.71
CA GLY A 412 11.61 2.07 -15.80
C GLY A 412 12.25 1.96 -17.18
N SER A 413 11.71 1.09 -18.04
CA SER A 413 12.16 0.83 -19.41
C SER A 413 12.12 2.07 -20.27
N GLN A 414 11.25 3.04 -19.97
CA GLN A 414 11.19 4.32 -20.67
C GLN A 414 12.44 5.19 -20.47
N TYR A 415 13.19 4.98 -19.37
CA TYR A 415 14.46 5.67 -19.09
C TYR A 415 15.68 4.84 -19.52
N PHE A 416 15.42 3.61 -19.95
CA PHE A 416 16.44 2.64 -20.24
C PHE A 416 17.18 2.94 -21.55
N PRO A 417 16.53 3.37 -22.65
CA PRO A 417 17.20 3.86 -23.85
C PRO A 417 18.17 5.02 -23.57
N GLU A 418 17.79 5.97 -22.72
CA GLU A 418 18.61 7.12 -22.34
C GLU A 418 19.80 6.68 -21.49
N LEU A 419 19.58 5.79 -20.51
CA LEU A 419 20.64 5.18 -19.70
C LEU A 419 21.64 4.39 -20.59
N VAL A 420 21.13 3.61 -21.54
CA VAL A 420 21.95 2.82 -22.48
C VAL A 420 22.73 3.72 -23.42
N THR A 421 22.09 4.75 -23.97
CA THR A 421 22.74 5.70 -24.89
C THR A 421 23.81 6.51 -24.16
N THR A 422 23.56 6.91 -22.91
CA THR A 422 24.55 7.57 -22.06
C THR A 422 25.72 6.62 -21.76
N GLY A 423 25.45 5.36 -21.39
CA GLY A 423 26.49 4.35 -21.18
C GLY A 423 27.36 4.12 -22.42
N LEU A 424 26.75 3.95 -23.59
CA LEU A 424 27.47 3.79 -24.87
C LEU A 424 28.34 5.01 -25.20
N LYS A 425 27.82 6.24 -25.00
CA LYS A 425 28.59 7.48 -25.18
C LYS A 425 29.78 7.58 -24.21
N LEU A 426 29.68 6.96 -23.05
CA LEU A 426 30.75 6.89 -22.04
C LEU A 426 31.67 5.67 -22.22
N GLY A 427 31.54 4.91 -23.32
CA GLY A 427 32.41 3.78 -23.62
C GLY A 427 32.07 2.48 -22.88
N VAL A 428 30.90 2.39 -22.24
CA VAL A 428 30.48 1.22 -21.47
C VAL A 428 30.03 0.09 -22.42
N PRO A 429 30.66 -1.11 -22.37
CA PRO A 429 30.30 -2.23 -23.25
C PRO A 429 28.94 -2.84 -22.88
N MET A 430 28.01 -2.91 -23.84
CA MET A 430 26.63 -3.39 -23.65
C MET A 430 26.42 -4.85 -24.12
N LEU A 431 26.06 -5.76 -23.20
CA LEU A 431 25.58 -7.12 -23.55
C LEU A 431 24.06 -7.14 -23.69
N ARG A 432 23.54 -7.38 -24.90
CA ARG A 432 22.11 -7.67 -25.14
C ARG A 432 21.84 -9.16 -24.89
N GLY A 433 20.83 -9.47 -24.08
CA GLY A 433 20.35 -10.84 -23.87
C GLY A 433 18.89 -11.01 -24.30
N GLY A 434 18.57 -12.18 -24.88
CA GLY A 434 17.21 -12.71 -25.06
C GLY A 434 16.55 -12.50 -26.44
N LEU A 435 15.73 -13.47 -26.87
CA LEU A 435 14.92 -13.45 -28.11
C LEU A 435 13.56 -12.75 -27.94
N SER A 436 13.13 -12.48 -26.70
CA SER A 436 11.75 -12.10 -26.32
C SER A 436 11.59 -10.69 -25.73
N GLY A 437 12.63 -9.85 -25.72
CA GLY A 437 12.54 -8.51 -25.12
C GLY A 437 12.56 -8.50 -23.58
N ASP A 438 12.87 -9.64 -22.94
CA ASP A 438 13.19 -9.73 -21.52
C ASP A 438 14.56 -9.07 -21.27
N GLY A 439 14.53 -7.73 -21.17
CA GLY A 439 15.67 -6.83 -21.14
C GLY A 439 16.63 -7.02 -19.97
N LYS A 440 17.37 -8.13 -19.92
CA LYS A 440 18.60 -8.22 -19.11
C LYS A 440 19.75 -7.65 -19.92
N LEU A 441 19.85 -6.32 -19.96
CA LEU A 441 21.05 -5.64 -20.47
C LEU A 441 22.09 -5.63 -19.35
N ARG A 442 23.10 -6.49 -19.47
CA ARG A 442 24.16 -6.62 -18.47
C ARG A 442 25.33 -5.72 -18.88
N THR A 443 25.35 -4.50 -18.39
CA THR A 443 26.62 -3.80 -18.24
C THR A 443 27.00 -3.81 -16.79
N MET A 444 28.13 -4.44 -16.51
CA MET A 444 28.66 -4.53 -15.16
C MET A 444 28.87 -3.10 -14.61
N GLU A 445 29.31 -2.16 -15.44
CA GLU A 445 29.58 -0.78 -15.04
C GLU A 445 28.32 0.03 -14.67
N ILE A 446 27.24 -0.02 -15.48
CA ILE A 446 25.97 0.65 -15.11
C ILE A 446 25.37 -0.03 -13.88
N SER A 447 25.42 -1.35 -13.80
CA SER A 447 24.91 -2.09 -12.64
C SER A 447 25.66 -1.75 -11.36
N LEU A 448 26.99 -1.63 -11.42
CA LEU A 448 27.83 -1.23 -10.28
C LEU A 448 27.61 0.25 -9.90
N SER A 449 27.41 1.13 -10.88
CA SER A 449 27.10 2.54 -10.62
C SER A 449 25.74 2.72 -9.96
N ILE A 450 24.72 2.00 -10.45
CA ILE A 450 23.38 1.99 -9.86
C ILE A 450 23.39 1.33 -8.48
N LYS A 451 24.16 0.25 -8.29
CA LYS A 451 24.38 -0.36 -6.98
C LYS A 451 24.96 0.65 -6.00
N ARG A 452 26.01 1.38 -6.40
CA ARG A 452 26.64 2.43 -5.59
C ARG A 452 25.64 3.53 -5.23
N TRP A 453 24.89 4.05 -6.21
CA TRP A 453 23.82 5.01 -5.96
C TRP A 453 22.80 4.48 -4.94
N ALA A 454 22.35 3.23 -5.07
CA ALA A 454 21.38 2.64 -4.15
C ALA A 454 21.94 2.54 -2.72
N LEU A 455 23.22 2.23 -2.56
CA LEU A 455 23.90 2.19 -1.26
C LEU A 455 24.13 3.59 -0.68
N GLU A 456 24.32 4.61 -1.50
CA GLU A 456 24.43 6.01 -1.04
C GLU A 456 23.06 6.53 -0.55
N ILE A 457 21.97 6.15 -1.23
CA ILE A 457 20.60 6.55 -0.88
C ILE A 457 20.04 5.75 0.30
N VAL A 458 20.40 4.46 0.43
CA VAL A 458 20.00 3.60 1.54
C VAL A 458 21.24 2.93 2.16
N PRO A 459 22.03 3.67 2.96
CA PRO A 459 23.28 3.17 3.54
C PRO A 459 23.12 1.88 4.35
N PHE A 460 21.92 1.65 4.91
CA PHE A 460 21.57 0.44 5.63
C PHE A 460 21.78 -0.85 4.81
N PHE A 461 21.68 -0.81 3.48
CA PHE A 461 21.92 -1.97 2.61
C PHE A 461 23.39 -2.35 2.47
N SER A 462 24.33 -1.55 2.98
CA SER A 462 25.77 -1.84 2.88
C SER A 462 26.15 -3.17 3.51
N LYS A 463 25.45 -3.60 4.57
CA LYS A 463 25.68 -4.92 5.19
C LYS A 463 25.14 -6.11 4.37
N TYR A 464 24.35 -5.84 3.34
CA TYR A 464 23.84 -6.82 2.37
C TYR A 464 24.40 -6.57 0.97
N GLU A 465 25.50 -5.85 0.86
CA GLU A 465 26.09 -5.46 -0.42
C GLU A 465 26.41 -6.68 -1.31
N ASP A 466 26.84 -7.78 -0.69
CA ASP A 466 27.15 -9.07 -1.31
C ASP A 466 25.91 -9.77 -1.90
N ARG A 467 24.70 -9.38 -1.47
CA ARG A 467 23.42 -9.94 -1.93
C ARG A 467 22.81 -9.14 -3.08
N PHE A 468 23.50 -8.12 -3.60
CA PHE A 468 23.06 -7.41 -4.80
C PHE A 468 23.04 -8.34 -6.01
N SER A 469 21.91 -8.43 -6.68
CA SER A 469 21.73 -9.37 -7.79
C SER A 469 21.90 -8.72 -9.17
N HIS A 470 21.13 -7.68 -9.48
CA HIS A 470 21.13 -7.01 -10.79
C HIS A 470 20.32 -5.71 -10.78
N VAL A 471 20.34 -5.01 -11.92
CA VAL A 471 19.37 -3.98 -12.26
C VAL A 471 18.31 -4.60 -13.18
N GLU A 472 17.04 -4.40 -12.86
CA GLU A 472 15.90 -4.93 -13.60
C GLU A 472 15.17 -3.79 -14.33
N PRO A 473 15.18 -3.77 -15.67
CA PRO A 473 14.29 -2.91 -16.43
C PRO A 473 12.85 -3.37 -16.25
N THR A 474 12.02 -2.50 -15.70
CA THR A 474 10.57 -2.68 -15.52
C THR A 474 9.83 -1.80 -16.52
N GLY A 475 8.50 -1.68 -16.48
CA GLY A 475 7.73 -0.80 -17.38
C GLY A 475 8.00 0.70 -17.16
N ALA A 476 6.96 1.53 -17.06
CA ALA A 476 7.14 2.92 -16.65
C ALA A 476 7.46 3.01 -15.15
N GLY A 477 8.31 3.94 -14.75
CA GLY A 477 8.54 4.22 -13.32
C GLY A 477 9.94 4.69 -12.97
N VAL A 478 10.03 5.33 -11.81
CA VAL A 478 11.27 5.83 -11.22
C VAL A 478 12.07 4.68 -10.60
N ALA A 479 13.38 4.85 -10.42
CA ALA A 479 14.23 3.83 -9.83
C ALA A 479 13.76 3.45 -8.41
N ARG A 480 13.63 2.16 -8.14
CA ARG A 480 13.16 1.59 -6.87
C ARG A 480 14.07 0.47 -6.42
N ILE A 481 14.28 0.33 -5.12
CA ILE A 481 15.00 -0.82 -4.57
C ILE A 481 13.97 -1.90 -4.24
N ASP A 482 14.28 -3.14 -4.62
CA ASP A 482 13.48 -4.33 -4.34
C ASP A 482 14.36 -5.34 -3.64
N PHE A 483 14.02 -5.70 -2.40
CA PHE A 483 14.67 -6.80 -1.71
C PHE A 483 13.73 -8.00 -1.66
N SER A 484 14.33 -9.19 -1.65
CA SER A 484 13.62 -10.46 -1.51
C SER A 484 14.26 -11.28 -0.39
N GLY A 485 13.45 -11.68 0.57
CA GLY A 485 13.76 -12.65 1.60
C GLY A 485 13.32 -14.06 1.22
N SER A 486 13.65 -15.02 2.08
CA SER A 486 13.29 -16.42 1.82
C SER A 486 11.80 -16.64 2.08
N SER A 487 11.10 -17.29 1.16
CA SER A 487 9.67 -17.63 1.29
C SER A 487 9.36 -18.52 2.50
N LYS A 488 10.38 -19.20 3.07
CA LYS A 488 10.24 -19.97 4.31
C LYS A 488 9.88 -19.09 5.52
N LEU A 489 10.18 -17.79 5.46
CA LEU A 489 9.92 -16.84 6.55
C LEU A 489 8.46 -16.35 6.55
N CYS A 490 7.77 -16.41 5.40
CA CYS A 490 6.43 -15.84 5.22
C CYS A 490 5.45 -16.30 6.30
N LYS A 491 5.35 -17.61 6.55
CA LYS A 491 4.41 -18.17 7.53
C LYS A 491 4.66 -17.72 8.96
N TRP A 492 5.91 -17.42 9.31
CA TRP A 492 6.29 -16.92 10.62
C TRP A 492 5.98 -15.44 10.76
N TYR A 493 6.30 -14.67 9.72
CA TYR A 493 6.12 -13.22 9.71
C TYR A 493 4.65 -12.82 9.57
N PHE A 494 3.94 -13.41 8.59
CA PHE A 494 2.58 -13.00 8.22
C PHE A 494 1.56 -13.21 9.36
N GLY A 495 1.65 -14.32 10.08
CA GLY A 495 0.79 -14.54 11.25
C GLY A 495 0.96 -13.46 12.32
N LEU A 496 2.21 -13.04 12.57
CA LEU A 496 2.53 -12.01 13.54
C LEU A 496 2.13 -10.61 13.09
N ILE A 497 2.28 -10.24 11.80
CA ILE A 497 1.86 -8.91 11.34
C ILE A 497 0.33 -8.78 11.34
N ILE A 498 -0.40 -9.84 10.98
CA ILE A 498 -1.87 -9.85 11.03
C ILE A 498 -2.32 -9.81 12.51
N TYR A 499 -1.67 -10.59 13.39
CA TYR A 499 -1.91 -10.48 14.84
C TYR A 499 -1.67 -9.05 15.36
N SER A 500 -0.60 -8.37 14.92
CA SER A 500 -0.35 -6.98 15.31
C SER A 500 -1.46 -6.01 14.93
N ALA A 501 -2.04 -6.18 13.74
CA ALA A 501 -3.09 -5.31 13.22
C ALA A 501 -4.48 -5.62 13.80
N PHE A 502 -4.80 -6.91 13.98
CA PHE A 502 -6.18 -7.36 14.18
C PHE A 502 -6.48 -8.02 15.53
N LYS A 503 -5.51 -8.25 16.41
CA LYS A 503 -5.74 -9.01 17.66
C LYS A 503 -6.85 -8.47 18.57
N ASN A 504 -7.15 -7.17 18.55
CA ASN A 504 -8.21 -6.62 19.41
C ASN A 504 -9.59 -6.65 18.75
N THR A 505 -9.66 -6.82 17.43
CA THR A 505 -10.92 -6.88 16.66
C THR A 505 -11.28 -8.30 16.26
N THR A 506 -10.29 -9.14 15.98
CA THR A 506 -10.44 -10.53 15.53
C THR A 506 -9.74 -11.46 16.53
N LYS A 507 -10.50 -12.36 17.17
CA LYS A 507 -9.92 -13.35 18.10
C LYS A 507 -9.38 -14.59 17.36
N ASP A 508 -10.15 -15.07 16.39
CA ASP A 508 -9.79 -16.23 15.58
C ASP A 508 -9.83 -15.84 14.09
N PRO A 509 -8.66 -15.76 13.43
CA PRO A 509 -8.60 -15.40 12.02
C PRO A 509 -9.28 -16.41 11.09
N LYS A 510 -9.46 -17.68 11.51
CA LYS A 510 -10.09 -18.70 10.66
C LYS A 510 -11.59 -18.50 10.50
N GLY A 511 -12.25 -17.91 11.50
CA GLY A 511 -13.69 -17.64 11.47
C GLY A 511 -14.04 -16.29 10.85
N GLU A 512 -13.05 -15.41 10.65
CA GLU A 512 -13.26 -14.04 10.15
C GLU A 512 -12.74 -13.86 8.71
N PHE A 513 -11.60 -14.47 8.34
CA PHE A 513 -10.85 -14.16 7.10
C PHE A 513 -11.01 -15.16 5.96
#